data_AF-A0A662F2C4-F1
#
_entry.id   AF-A0A662F2C4-F1
#
_cell.length_a   1.000
_cell.length_b   1.000
_cell.length_c   1.000
_cell.angle_alpha   90.00
_cell.angle_beta   90.00
_cell.angle_gamma   90.00
#
_symmetry.space_group_name_H-M   'P 1'
#
loop_
_entity.id
_entity.type
_entity.pdbx_description
1 polymer ?
#
loop_
_entity_poly.entity_id
_entity_poly.type
_entity_poly.pdbx_seq_one_letter_code
_entity_poly.pdbx_strand_id
1 'polypeptide(L)'
;MKKIRGTHSKRHFVHLKKILIPHVVKKTVSAIDNQGEYCLDNVGANGIILKDEVKENPFYFIAILNSPIASFFISKTSIFLSGGFYATNKQFAGEIPIRRINFNDSSEKDKHDKIVNMVSNVIELKKRYNSTDLKHEKNLLLRQINAIIEQINIILYDLYNLKSKEIKIIEDCIK
;
A
#
# COMPACT_ATOMS: atom_id res chain seq x y z
N MET A 1 -35.44 -6.64 29.04
CA MET A 1 -34.73 -7.93 29.11
C MET A 1 -33.62 -7.94 28.05
N LYS A 2 -32.36 -8.09 28.50
CA LYS A 2 -31.09 -8.36 27.79
C LYS A 2 -30.77 -7.65 26.45
N LYS A 3 -30.02 -6.53 26.57
CA LYS A 3 -29.04 -6.11 25.56
C LYS A 3 -27.97 -7.22 25.42
N ILE A 4 -27.96 -7.92 24.30
CA ILE A 4 -26.85 -8.83 23.97
C ILE A 4 -25.75 -7.96 23.39
N ARG A 5 -24.80 -7.53 24.24
CA ARG A 5 -23.48 -7.06 23.80
C ARG A 5 -22.77 -8.26 23.16
N GLY A 6 -22.78 -8.33 21.84
CA GLY A 6 -21.87 -9.18 21.09
C GLY A 6 -20.45 -8.70 21.31
N THR A 7 -19.75 -9.33 22.26
CA THR A 7 -18.30 -9.18 22.46
C THR A 7 -17.59 -10.13 21.49
N HIS A 8 -17.63 -9.82 20.19
CA HIS A 8 -16.61 -10.37 19.30
C HIS A 8 -15.34 -9.54 19.50
N SER A 9 -14.40 -10.13 20.22
CA SER A 9 -13.11 -9.55 20.58
C SER A 9 -12.31 -9.20 19.32
N LYS A 10 -12.52 -7.99 18.77
CA LYS A 10 -11.58 -7.36 17.82
C LYS A 10 -10.17 -7.16 18.43
N ARG A 11 -10.02 -7.39 19.74
CA ARG A 11 -8.74 -7.28 20.48
C ARG A 11 -7.74 -8.40 20.16
N HIS A 12 -8.14 -9.49 19.49
CA HIS A 12 -7.22 -10.62 19.20
C HIS A 12 -6.19 -10.33 18.11
N PHE A 13 -6.34 -9.25 17.35
CA PHE A 13 -5.38 -8.84 16.31
C PHE A 13 -4.49 -7.67 16.72
N VAL A 14 -4.67 -7.14 17.93
CA VAL A 14 -3.65 -6.30 18.57
C VAL A 14 -2.43 -7.22 18.75
N HIS A 15 -1.22 -6.74 18.45
CA HIS A 15 0.05 -7.48 18.41
C HIS A 15 0.40 -8.22 17.12
N LEU A 16 -0.48 -8.32 16.11
CA LEU A 16 -0.08 -8.88 14.82
C LEU A 16 0.46 -7.80 13.88
N LYS A 17 1.56 -8.10 13.19
CA LYS A 17 2.02 -7.32 12.06
C LYS A 17 0.94 -7.28 10.98
N LYS A 18 0.58 -6.09 10.51
CA LYS A 18 -0.48 -5.91 9.51
C LYS A 18 -0.22 -4.71 8.62
N ILE A 19 -0.70 -4.77 7.38
CA ILE A 19 -0.77 -3.62 6.48
C ILE A 19 -2.12 -2.93 6.73
N LEU A 20 -2.08 -1.62 6.89
CA LEU A 20 -3.25 -0.76 7.09
C LEU A 20 -3.63 -0.12 5.76
N ILE A 21 -4.89 -0.21 5.37
CA ILE A 21 -5.47 0.51 4.23
C ILE A 21 -6.69 1.30 4.71
N PRO A 22 -6.75 2.63 4.53
CA PRO A 22 -7.95 3.39 4.87
C PRO A 22 -9.16 2.85 4.10
N HIS A 23 -10.37 3.07 4.60
CA HIS A 23 -11.59 2.59 3.94
C HIS A 23 -12.05 3.53 2.82
N VAL A 24 -11.74 4.83 2.89
CA VAL A 24 -12.19 5.82 1.92
C VAL A 24 -10.99 6.62 1.43
N VAL A 25 -10.72 6.56 0.13
CA VAL A 25 -9.49 7.12 -0.46
C VAL A 25 -9.75 7.78 -1.82
N LYS A 26 -9.02 8.85 -2.15
CA LYS A 26 -8.96 9.35 -3.55
C LYS A 26 -7.98 8.57 -4.40
N LYS A 27 -6.86 8.18 -3.78
CA LYS A 27 -5.81 7.32 -4.33
C LYS A 27 -5.46 6.31 -3.26
N THR A 28 -5.16 5.08 -3.68
CA THR A 28 -4.79 4.04 -2.73
C THR A 28 -3.55 4.45 -1.95
N VAL A 29 -3.65 4.34 -0.63
CA VAL A 29 -2.55 4.57 0.29
C VAL A 29 -2.57 3.46 1.32
N SER A 30 -1.40 3.00 1.73
CA SER A 30 -1.29 2.01 2.79
C SER A 30 -0.07 2.26 3.67
N ALA A 31 -0.16 1.79 4.91
CA ALA A 31 0.91 1.86 5.89
C ALA A 31 1.17 0.47 6.47
N ILE A 32 2.34 0.28 7.09
CA ILE A 32 2.69 -0.97 7.77
C ILE A 32 2.70 -0.73 9.27
N ASP A 33 1.90 -1.52 10.00
CA ASP A 33 2.01 -1.66 11.45
C ASP A 33 2.88 -2.89 11.72
N ASN A 34 4.19 -2.65 11.81
CA ASN A 34 5.18 -3.72 11.94
C ASN A 34 5.22 -4.32 13.34
N GLN A 35 4.77 -3.57 14.35
CA GLN A 35 4.77 -3.97 15.77
C GLN A 35 3.41 -4.44 16.27
N GLY A 36 2.36 -4.32 15.44
CA GLY A 36 1.00 -4.68 15.83
C GLY A 36 0.40 -3.72 16.87
N GLU A 37 0.90 -2.49 16.95
CA GLU A 37 0.54 -1.50 17.97
C GLU A 37 -0.86 -0.93 17.75
N TYR A 38 -1.38 -0.96 16.52
CA TYR A 38 -2.66 -0.32 16.19
C TYR A 38 -3.81 -1.32 16.21
N CYS A 39 -4.82 -1.03 17.05
CA CYS A 39 -6.09 -1.73 17.03
C CYS A 39 -7.05 -1.06 16.05
N LEU A 40 -7.49 -1.78 15.03
CA LEU A 40 -8.54 -1.33 14.10
C LEU A 40 -9.91 -1.71 14.65
N ASP A 41 -10.41 -0.92 15.60
CA ASP A 41 -11.74 -1.13 16.19
C ASP A 41 -12.87 -0.45 15.40
N ASN A 42 -12.53 0.56 14.60
CA ASN A 42 -13.44 1.36 13.78
C ASN A 42 -13.55 0.88 12.31
N VAL A 43 -14.37 1.58 11.53
CA VAL A 43 -14.63 1.30 10.10
C VAL A 43 -13.78 2.18 9.16
N GLY A 44 -12.85 2.97 9.71
CA GLY A 44 -12.07 3.95 8.99
C GLY A 44 -10.84 3.38 8.26
N ALA A 45 -10.34 2.23 8.72
CA ALA A 45 -9.26 1.51 8.08
C ALA A 45 -9.40 0.00 8.26
N ASN A 46 -8.86 -0.76 7.30
CA ASN A 46 -8.84 -2.22 7.29
C ASN A 46 -7.40 -2.72 7.48
N GLY A 47 -7.27 -3.90 8.09
CA GLY A 47 -6.00 -4.58 8.30
C GLY A 47 -5.87 -5.76 7.35
N ILE A 48 -4.72 -5.86 6.68
CA ILE A 48 -4.32 -6.98 5.84
C ILE A 48 -3.21 -7.72 6.56
N ILE A 49 -3.47 -8.97 6.92
CA ILE A 49 -2.49 -9.88 7.51
C ILE A 49 -2.07 -10.86 6.42
N LEU A 50 -0.77 -10.95 6.16
CA LEU A 50 -0.24 -11.94 5.23
C LEU A 50 -0.24 -13.31 5.90
N LYS A 51 -0.63 -14.34 5.16
CA LYS A 51 -0.53 -15.72 5.61
C LYS A 51 0.93 -16.18 5.59
N ASP A 52 1.26 -17.18 6.40
CA ASP A 52 2.62 -17.72 6.52
C ASP A 52 3.16 -18.31 5.19
N GLU A 53 2.28 -18.75 4.30
CA GLU A 53 2.62 -19.26 2.95
C GLU A 53 3.06 -18.17 1.97
N VAL A 54 2.85 -16.90 2.30
CA VAL A 54 3.27 -15.76 1.47
C VAL A 54 4.76 -15.51 1.68
N LYS A 55 5.55 -15.73 0.63
CA LYS A 55 7.01 -15.55 0.64
C LYS A 55 7.43 -14.11 0.45
N GLU A 56 6.61 -13.31 -0.22
CA GLU A 56 6.87 -11.91 -0.51
C GLU A 56 6.90 -11.09 0.78
N ASN A 57 7.85 -10.17 0.86
CA ASN A 57 7.98 -9.29 2.01
C ASN A 57 6.78 -8.32 2.07
N PRO A 58 6.25 -7.99 3.26
CA PRO A 58 5.21 -6.97 3.42
C PRO A 58 5.47 -5.65 2.71
N PHE A 59 6.73 -5.22 2.58
CA PHE A 59 7.09 -4.00 1.86
C PHE A 59 6.84 -4.08 0.36
N TYR A 60 6.89 -5.27 -0.24
CA TYR A 60 6.48 -5.47 -1.63
C TYR A 60 4.98 -5.19 -1.82
N PHE A 61 4.14 -5.65 -0.89
CA PHE A 61 2.71 -5.32 -0.89
C PHE A 61 2.47 -3.82 -0.67
N ILE A 62 3.22 -3.19 0.24
CA ILE A 62 3.15 -1.73 0.45
C ILE A 62 3.47 -0.98 -0.85
N ALA A 63 4.47 -1.41 -1.62
CA ALA A 63 4.79 -0.81 -2.90
C ALA A 63 3.60 -0.88 -3.88
N ILE A 64 3.01 -2.07 -4.06
CA ILE A 64 1.88 -2.25 -4.98
C ILE A 64 0.66 -1.46 -4.52
N LEU A 65 0.29 -1.54 -3.24
CA LEU A 65 -0.91 -0.89 -2.70
C LEU A 65 -0.83 0.64 -2.75
N ASN A 66 0.38 1.23 -2.72
CA ASN A 66 0.59 2.67 -2.91
C ASN A 66 0.89 3.08 -4.36
N SER A 67 0.82 2.14 -5.32
CA SER A 67 1.17 2.41 -6.73
C SER A 67 0.00 2.98 -7.55
N PRO A 68 0.29 3.63 -8.70
CA PRO A 68 -0.70 3.99 -9.70
C PRO A 68 -1.56 2.82 -10.17
N ILE A 69 -0.99 1.62 -10.25
CA ILE A 69 -1.72 0.40 -10.65
C ILE A 69 -2.88 0.15 -9.68
N ALA A 70 -2.61 0.14 -8.37
CA ALA A 70 -3.64 -0.10 -7.36
C ALA A 70 -4.71 1.00 -7.37
N SER A 71 -4.30 2.27 -7.51
CA SER A 71 -5.23 3.40 -7.60
C SER A 71 -6.12 3.32 -8.84
N PHE A 72 -5.56 2.93 -9.99
CA PHE A 72 -6.32 2.71 -11.21
C PHE A 72 -7.33 1.58 -11.02
N PHE A 73 -6.93 0.42 -10.48
CA PHE A 73 -7.85 -0.69 -10.25
C PHE A 73 -9.00 -0.30 -9.33
N ILE A 74 -8.72 0.33 -8.18
CA ILE A 74 -9.76 0.80 -7.27
C ILE A 74 -10.70 1.81 -7.95
N SER A 75 -10.19 2.69 -8.81
CA SER A 75 -11.05 3.64 -9.54
C SER A 75 -12.03 2.96 -10.51
N LYS A 76 -11.73 1.72 -10.94
CA LYS A 76 -12.53 0.95 -11.90
C LYS A 76 -13.41 -0.11 -11.27
N THR A 77 -13.00 -0.68 -10.14
CA THR A 77 -13.68 -1.84 -9.54
C THR A 77 -14.43 -1.49 -8.25
N SER A 78 -14.14 -0.34 -7.65
CA SER A 78 -14.77 0.07 -6.39
C SER A 78 -16.00 0.94 -6.56
N ILE A 79 -16.76 1.08 -5.47
CA ILE A 79 -17.84 2.05 -5.35
C ILE A 79 -17.24 3.47 -5.36
N PHE A 80 -17.66 4.25 -6.33
CA PHE A 80 -17.47 5.70 -6.34
C PHE A 80 -18.30 6.35 -5.24
N LEU A 81 -17.63 7.17 -4.44
CA LEU A 81 -18.20 8.05 -3.44
C LEU A 81 -18.06 9.50 -3.93
N SER A 82 -18.80 10.42 -3.32
CA SER A 82 -18.76 11.84 -3.72
C SER A 82 -17.35 12.43 -3.65
N GLY A 83 -17.06 13.40 -4.54
CA GLY A 83 -15.81 14.16 -4.50
C GLY A 83 -14.55 13.41 -4.97
N GLY A 84 -14.70 12.33 -5.75
CA GLY A 84 -13.58 11.56 -6.29
C GLY A 84 -13.00 10.53 -5.32
N PHE A 85 -13.77 10.16 -4.31
CA PHE A 85 -13.38 9.14 -3.34
C PHE A 85 -13.89 7.76 -3.75
N TYR A 86 -13.20 6.72 -3.31
CA TYR A 86 -13.54 5.32 -3.56
C TYR A 86 -13.47 4.53 -2.26
N ALA A 87 -14.30 3.51 -2.14
CA ALA A 87 -14.24 2.57 -1.02
C ALA A 87 -13.06 1.59 -1.19
N THR A 88 -12.45 1.19 -0.10
CA THR A 88 -11.32 0.23 -0.04
C THR A 88 -11.51 -0.72 1.15
N ASN A 89 -12.75 -1.15 1.34
CA ASN A 89 -13.08 -2.22 2.28
C ASN A 89 -12.50 -3.56 1.79
N LYS A 90 -12.64 -4.61 2.60
CA LYS A 90 -12.14 -5.96 2.28
C LYS A 90 -12.53 -6.44 0.87
N GLN A 91 -13.75 -6.13 0.42
CA GLN A 91 -14.22 -6.52 -0.90
C GLN A 91 -13.38 -5.85 -1.99
N PHE A 92 -13.24 -4.53 -1.98
CA PHE A 92 -12.53 -3.82 -3.06
C PHE A 92 -11.01 -3.90 -2.95
N ALA A 93 -10.45 -3.85 -1.75
CA ALA A 93 -9.00 -3.99 -1.55
C ALA A 93 -8.52 -5.41 -1.94
N GLY A 94 -9.37 -6.42 -1.78
CA GLY A 94 -9.07 -7.80 -2.19
C GLY A 94 -9.04 -8.02 -3.71
N GLU A 95 -9.66 -7.13 -4.49
CA GLU A 95 -9.67 -7.18 -5.97
C GLU A 95 -8.44 -6.52 -6.59
N ILE A 96 -7.58 -5.84 -5.81
CA ILE A 96 -6.34 -5.27 -6.33
C ILE A 96 -5.44 -6.43 -6.79
N PRO A 97 -5.06 -6.50 -8.07
CA PRO A 97 -4.24 -7.61 -8.54
C PRO A 97 -2.82 -7.48 -7.98
N ILE A 98 -2.40 -8.49 -7.24
CA ILE A 98 -1.03 -8.60 -6.71
C ILE A 98 -0.25 -9.60 -7.55
N ARG A 99 0.74 -9.12 -8.30
CA ARG A 99 1.67 -9.99 -9.05
C ARG A 99 2.53 -10.77 -8.06
N ARG A 100 2.31 -12.09 -7.97
CA ARG A 100 3.15 -13.01 -7.19
C ARG A 100 4.54 -13.11 -7.79
N ILE A 101 5.56 -13.31 -6.98
CA ILE A 101 6.95 -13.41 -7.42
C ILE A 101 7.34 -14.88 -7.59
N ASN A 102 7.89 -15.22 -8.74
CA ASN A 102 8.57 -16.50 -8.93
C ASN A 102 9.99 -16.41 -8.34
N PHE A 103 10.15 -16.85 -7.10
CA PHE A 103 11.45 -16.83 -6.41
C PHE A 103 12.51 -17.78 -7.01
N ASN A 104 12.13 -18.66 -7.94
CA ASN A 104 13.09 -19.46 -8.71
C ASN A 104 13.63 -18.72 -9.94
N ASP A 105 13.01 -17.61 -10.33
CA ASP A 105 13.53 -16.67 -11.33
C ASP A 105 14.36 -15.59 -10.61
N SER A 106 15.66 -15.58 -10.87
CA SER A 106 16.58 -14.62 -10.24
C SER A 106 16.22 -13.18 -10.58
N SER A 107 15.73 -12.90 -11.79
CA SER A 107 15.34 -11.55 -12.20
C SER A 107 14.10 -11.06 -11.45
N GLU A 108 13.08 -11.91 -11.27
CA GLU A 108 11.91 -11.51 -10.46
C GLU A 108 12.27 -11.35 -8.98
N LYS A 109 13.11 -12.23 -8.44
CA LYS A 109 13.61 -12.13 -7.07
C LYS A 109 14.40 -10.83 -6.84
N ASP A 110 15.31 -10.48 -7.75
CA ASP A 110 16.11 -9.26 -7.65
C ASP A 110 15.24 -8.00 -7.69
N LYS A 111 14.19 -7.98 -8.54
CA LYS A 111 13.21 -6.89 -8.58
C LYS A 111 12.45 -6.77 -7.27
N HIS A 112 11.99 -7.89 -6.71
CA HIS A 112 11.35 -7.93 -5.40
C HIS A 112 12.25 -7.35 -4.30
N ASP A 113 13.47 -7.86 -4.17
CA ASP A 113 14.40 -7.46 -3.12
C ASP A 113 14.78 -5.97 -3.25
N LYS A 114 14.94 -5.49 -4.48
CA LYS A 114 15.14 -4.07 -4.77
C LYS A 114 13.96 -3.21 -4.34
N ILE A 115 12.72 -3.58 -4.66
CA ILE A 115 11.52 -2.88 -4.21
C ILE A 115 11.47 -2.82 -2.68
N VAL A 116 11.73 -3.94 -2.01
CA VAL A 116 11.72 -4.02 -0.54
C VAL A 116 12.70 -3.04 0.09
N ASN A 117 13.94 -3.01 -0.42
CA ASN A 117 14.97 -2.08 0.07
C ASN A 117 14.59 -0.62 -0.18
N MET A 118 14.03 -0.31 -1.35
CA MET A 118 13.59 1.05 -1.70
C MET A 118 12.43 1.52 -0.82
N VAL A 119 11.44 0.66 -0.55
CA VAL A 119 10.34 0.98 0.37
C VAL A 119 10.85 1.20 1.79
N SER A 120 11.77 0.36 2.26
CA SER A 120 12.41 0.55 3.58
C SER A 120 13.09 1.92 3.65
N ASN A 121 13.81 2.33 2.61
CA ASN A 121 14.45 3.64 2.53
C ASN A 121 13.42 4.79 2.53
N VAL A 122 12.32 4.67 1.76
CA VAL A 122 11.23 5.65 1.76
C VAL A 122 10.64 5.82 3.17
N ILE A 123 10.48 4.73 3.92
CA ILE A 123 9.97 4.79 5.30
C ILE A 123 10.93 5.56 6.20
N GLU A 124 12.23 5.30 6.15
CA GLU A 124 13.23 6.04 6.93
C GLU A 124 13.31 7.52 6.55
N LEU A 125 13.28 7.84 5.26
CA LEU A 125 13.23 9.22 4.78
C LEU A 125 11.97 9.94 5.24
N LYS A 126 10.80 9.27 5.23
CA LYS A 126 9.54 9.83 5.75
C LYS A 126 9.61 10.10 7.26
N LYS A 127 10.25 9.24 8.05
CA LYS A 127 10.49 9.49 9.48
C LYS A 127 11.30 10.77 9.68
N ARG A 128 12.42 10.91 8.96
CA ARG A 128 13.26 12.11 9.01
C ARG A 128 12.52 13.37 8.52
N TYR A 129 11.72 13.25 7.46
CA TYR A 129 10.89 14.34 6.96
C TYR A 129 9.91 14.85 8.02
N ASN A 130 9.32 13.94 8.80
CA ASN A 130 8.38 14.28 9.87
C ASN A 130 9.07 14.83 11.13
N SER A 131 10.35 14.52 11.36
CA SER A 131 11.07 14.94 12.58
C SER A 131 11.81 16.28 12.44
N THR A 132 12.08 16.74 11.22
CA THR A 132 12.73 18.05 11.00
C THR A 132 11.69 19.16 10.92
N ASP A 133 12.04 20.38 11.32
CA ASP A 133 11.24 21.59 11.10
C ASP A 133 11.82 22.50 10.01
N LEU A 134 13.01 22.16 9.51
CA LEU A 134 13.71 22.95 8.51
C LEU A 134 13.07 22.78 7.13
N LYS A 135 12.47 23.86 6.61
CA LYS A 135 11.77 23.86 5.31
C LYS A 135 12.64 23.37 4.14
N HIS A 136 13.91 23.77 4.10
CA HIS A 136 14.83 23.38 3.03
C HIS A 136 15.14 21.88 3.08
N GLU A 137 15.32 21.32 4.28
CA GLU A 137 15.55 19.88 4.48
C GLU A 137 14.30 19.07 4.10
N LYS A 138 13.10 19.52 4.51
CA LYS A 138 11.82 18.90 4.09
C LYS A 138 11.70 18.83 2.58
N ASN A 139 12.00 19.92 1.88
CA ASN A 139 11.94 19.95 0.42
C ASN A 139 12.94 18.98 -0.23
N LEU A 140 14.16 18.88 0.30
CA LEU A 140 15.15 17.93 -0.19
C LEU A 140 14.70 16.48 0.02
N LEU A 141 14.23 16.14 1.22
CA LEU A 141 13.73 14.80 1.56
C LEU A 141 12.52 14.42 0.70
N LEU A 142 11.58 15.34 0.49
CA LEU A 142 10.41 15.09 -0.34
C LEU A 142 10.80 14.79 -1.80
N ARG A 143 11.78 15.53 -2.35
CA ARG A 143 12.30 15.25 -3.70
C ARG A 143 12.93 13.86 -3.79
N GLN A 144 13.70 13.45 -2.78
CA GLN A 144 14.29 12.11 -2.71
C GLN A 144 13.23 11.02 -2.61
N ILE A 145 12.25 11.19 -1.73
CA ILE A 145 11.12 10.26 -1.57
C ILE A 145 10.39 10.09 -2.90
N ASN A 146 10.04 11.18 -3.57
CA ASN A 146 9.32 11.13 -4.84
C ASN A 146 10.15 10.42 -5.93
N ALA A 147 11.45 10.72 -6.03
CA ALA A 147 12.33 10.05 -6.99
C ALA A 147 12.41 8.53 -6.76
N ILE A 148 12.45 8.07 -5.50
CA ILE A 148 12.45 6.64 -5.18
C ILE A 148 11.09 6.01 -5.50
N ILE A 149 9.98 6.68 -5.20
CA ILE A 149 8.63 6.20 -5.52
C ILE A 149 8.45 6.03 -7.04
N GLU A 150 8.91 6.98 -7.84
CA GLU A 150 8.87 6.85 -9.31
C GLU A 150 9.67 5.65 -9.81
N GLN A 151 10.87 5.41 -9.25
CA GLN A 151 11.64 4.23 -9.61
C GLN A 151 10.96 2.92 -9.19
N ILE A 152 10.28 2.89 -8.03
CA ILE A 152 9.47 1.73 -7.63
C ILE A 152 8.36 1.50 -8.65
N ASN A 153 7.64 2.55 -9.08
CA ASN A 153 6.58 2.44 -10.07
C ASN A 153 7.08 1.88 -11.40
N ILE A 154 8.26 2.32 -11.87
CA ILE A 154 8.88 1.78 -13.10
C ILE A 154 9.11 0.27 -12.98
N ILE A 155 9.65 -0.20 -11.85
CA ILE A 155 9.89 -1.64 -11.63
C ILE A 155 8.56 -2.41 -11.56
N LEU A 156 7.53 -1.83 -10.93
CA LEU A 156 6.21 -2.44 -10.87
C LEU A 156 5.56 -2.53 -12.26
N TYR A 157 5.63 -1.48 -13.08
CA TYR A 157 5.11 -1.51 -14.44
C TYR A 157 5.78 -2.62 -15.27
N ASP A 158 7.09 -2.78 -15.12
CA ASP A 158 7.85 -3.87 -15.75
C ASP A 158 7.43 -5.26 -15.22
N LEU A 159 7.26 -5.44 -13.91
CA LEU A 159 6.75 -6.71 -13.32
C LEU A 159 5.34 -7.09 -13.81
N TYR A 160 4.52 -6.09 -14.09
CA TYR A 160 3.18 -6.28 -14.65
C TYR A 160 3.17 -6.32 -16.18
N ASN A 161 4.34 -6.25 -16.84
CA ASN A 161 4.51 -6.22 -18.29
C ASN A 161 3.69 -5.13 -18.99
N LEU A 162 3.54 -3.96 -18.35
CA LEU A 162 2.74 -2.87 -18.87
C LEU A 162 3.50 -2.10 -19.97
N LYS A 163 2.80 -1.83 -21.07
CA LYS A 163 3.32 -1.04 -22.20
C LYS A 163 3.12 0.45 -21.94
N SER A 164 3.91 1.29 -22.61
CA SER A 164 3.82 2.76 -22.46
C SER A 164 2.42 3.33 -22.69
N LYS A 165 1.63 2.75 -23.61
CA LYS A 165 0.23 3.17 -23.82
C LYS A 165 -0.66 2.86 -22.61
N GLU A 166 -0.47 1.72 -21.97
CA GLU A 166 -1.24 1.28 -20.81
C GLU A 166 -0.84 2.08 -19.57
N ILE A 167 0.46 2.32 -19.37
CA ILE A 167 0.98 3.19 -18.31
C ILE A 167 0.36 4.58 -18.42
N LYS A 168 0.31 5.16 -19.62
CA LYS A 168 -0.30 6.48 -19.84
C LYS A 168 -1.79 6.49 -19.49
N ILE A 169 -2.54 5.45 -19.87
CA ILE A 169 -3.97 5.33 -19.50
C ILE A 169 -4.14 5.28 -17.98
N ILE A 170 -3.30 4.51 -17.28
CA ILE A 170 -3.29 4.40 -15.83
C ILE A 170 -3.04 5.76 -15.20
N GLU A 171 -1.97 6.45 -15.61
CA GLU A 171 -1.55 7.72 -15.03
C GLU A 171 -2.52 8.86 -15.31
N ASP A 172 -3.09 8.93 -16.52
CA ASP A 172 -4.08 9.95 -16.88
C ASP A 172 -5.40 9.74 -16.13
N CYS A 173 -5.76 8.50 -15.79
CA CYS A 173 -6.97 8.19 -15.03
C CYS A 173 -6.90 8.62 -13.55
N ILE A 174 -5.68 8.73 -12.99
CA ILE A 174 -5.48 9.05 -11.57
C ILE A 174 -5.03 10.49 -11.33
N LYS A 175 -4.93 11.33 -12.36
CA LYS A 175 -4.65 12.76 -12.22
C LYS A 175 -5.86 13.49 -11.64
#